data_AF-A0A932EKU2-F1
#
_entry.id   AF-A0A932EKU2-F1
#
_cell.length_a   1.000
_cell.length_b   1.000
_cell.length_c   1.000
_cell.angle_alpha   90.00
_cell.angle_beta   90.00
_cell.angle_gamma   90.00
#
_symmetry.space_group_name_H-M   'P 1'
#
loop_
_entity.id
_entity.type
_entity.pdbx_description
1 polymer ?
#
loop_
_entity_poly.entity_id
_entity_poly.type
_entity_poly.pdbx_seq_one_letter_code
_entity_poly.pdbx_strand_id
1 'polypeptide(L)'
;RLHHNDLFALANEIKKLAAFAKTEGSVLNLEHADLLLKEPLETDIFLTIDTIKRGNKKRALELLVSHLEKGESPFYIRSMLSWYARTQGTKDAHEKVWGTDLAMKTGAMEPNLALFSLVASL
;
A
#
# COMPACT_ATOMS: atom_id res chain seq x y z
N ARG A 1 -17.65 -3.81 6.14
CA ARG A 1 -17.07 -3.52 4.81
C ARG A 1 -15.54 -3.66 4.77
N LEU A 2 -14.84 -3.64 5.93
CA LEU A 2 -13.38 -3.49 6.00
C LEU A 2 -12.49 -4.66 5.53
N HIS A 3 -12.97 -5.87 5.22
CA HIS A 3 -12.05 -6.99 4.90
C HIS A 3 -12.56 -8.01 3.89
N HIS A 4 -13.52 -7.67 3.01
CA HIS A 4 -14.01 -8.52 1.89
C HIS A 4 -13.87 -10.06 2.07
N ASN A 5 -14.49 -10.62 3.13
CA ASN A 5 -14.51 -12.06 3.41
C ASN A 5 -13.14 -12.72 3.69
N ASP A 6 -12.10 -11.93 4.00
CA ASP A 6 -10.81 -12.42 4.47
C ASP A 6 -10.88 -12.70 5.99
N LEU A 7 -11.13 -13.98 6.31
CA LEU A 7 -11.20 -14.49 7.67
C LEU A 7 -9.87 -14.35 8.43
N PHE A 8 -8.73 -14.36 7.71
CA PHE A 8 -7.42 -14.23 8.34
C PHE A 8 -7.18 -12.78 8.77
N ALA A 9 -7.49 -11.82 7.91
CA ALA A 9 -7.42 -10.40 8.24
C ALA A 9 -8.34 -10.06 9.43
N LEU A 10 -9.60 -10.49 9.38
CA LEU A 10 -10.55 -10.31 10.49
C LEU A 10 -10.05 -10.93 11.80
N ALA A 11 -9.49 -12.14 11.76
CA ALA A 11 -8.93 -12.79 12.94
C ALA A 11 -7.77 -11.98 13.55
N ASN A 12 -6.95 -11.32 12.74
CA ASN A 12 -5.86 -10.48 13.22
C ASN A 12 -6.35 -9.15 13.80
N GLU A 13 -7.40 -8.55 13.23
CA GLU A 13 -8.07 -7.38 13.82
C GLU A 13 -8.65 -7.70 15.20
N ILE A 14 -9.34 -8.84 15.36
CA ILE A 14 -9.87 -9.28 16.65
C ILE A 14 -8.74 -9.50 17.67
N LYS A 15 -7.62 -10.10 17.25
CA LYS A 15 -6.44 -10.27 18.12
C LYS A 15 -5.86 -8.94 18.59
N LYS A 16 -5.80 -7.93 17.72
CA LYS A 16 -5.33 -6.58 18.08
C LYS A 16 -6.23 -5.94 19.14
N LEU A 17 -7.55 -6.00 18.94
CA LEU A 17 -8.52 -5.50 19.91
C LEU A 17 -8.43 -6.23 21.26
N ALA A 18 -8.32 -7.55 21.24
CA ALA A 18 -8.18 -8.35 22.47
C ALA A 18 -6.87 -8.06 23.22
N ALA A 19 -5.78 -7.78 22.51
CA ALA A 19 -4.52 -7.38 23.11
C ALA A 19 -4.63 -5.99 23.77
N PHE A 20 -5.27 -5.03 23.10
CA PHE A 20 -5.50 -3.68 23.64
C PHE A 20 -6.43 -3.69 24.87
N ALA A 21 -7.47 -4.52 24.87
CA ALA A 21 -8.37 -4.68 26.01
C ALA A 21 -7.62 -5.11 27.29
N LYS A 22 -6.59 -5.96 27.15
CA LYS A 22 -5.78 -6.39 28.29
C LYS A 22 -4.94 -5.27 28.89
N THR A 23 -4.59 -4.24 28.11
CA THR A 23 -3.79 -3.11 28.57
C THR A 23 -4.65 -1.98 29.16
N GLU A 24 -5.88 -1.77 28.69
CA GLU A 24 -6.79 -0.68 29.13
C GLU A 24 -7.95 -1.12 30.04
N GLY A 25 -7.74 -2.14 30.88
CA GLY A 25 -8.75 -2.45 31.92
C GLY A 25 -9.98 -3.21 31.41
N SER A 26 -9.83 -3.99 30.34
CA SER A 26 -10.76 -5.02 29.85
C SER A 26 -12.06 -4.55 29.19
N VAL A 27 -12.32 -3.24 29.10
CA VAL A 27 -13.53 -2.71 28.46
C VAL A 27 -13.20 -2.09 27.11
N LEU A 28 -13.75 -2.67 26.04
CA LEU A 28 -13.69 -2.10 24.70
C LEU A 28 -14.98 -1.32 24.42
N ASN A 29 -14.84 -0.11 23.87
CA ASN A 29 -15.95 0.67 23.32
C ASN A 29 -15.77 0.82 21.80
N LEU A 30 -16.75 1.45 21.13
CA LEU A 30 -16.69 1.69 19.69
C LEU A 30 -15.54 2.64 19.29
N GLU A 31 -15.18 3.60 20.14
CA GLU A 31 -14.09 4.54 19.87
C GLU A 31 -12.72 3.83 19.78
N HIS A 32 -12.51 2.79 20.59
CA HIS A 32 -11.31 1.95 20.52
C HIS A 32 -11.27 1.15 19.21
N ALA A 33 -12.43 0.71 18.71
CA ALA A 33 -12.51 0.02 17.43
C ALA A 33 -12.19 0.97 16.27
N ASP A 34 -12.72 2.19 16.27
CA ASP A 34 -12.44 3.20 15.24
C ASP A 34 -10.97 3.65 15.26
N LEU A 35 -10.33 3.67 16.43
CA LEU A 35 -8.90 3.97 16.57
C LEU A 35 -8.00 2.87 15.97
N LEU A 36 -8.37 1.60 16.19
CA LEU A 36 -7.50 0.46 15.92
C LEU A 36 -7.77 -0.23 14.58
N LEU A 37 -9.03 -0.20 14.11
CA LEU A 37 -9.46 -0.80 12.86
C LEU A 37 -9.36 0.25 11.76
N LYS A 38 -8.36 0.10 10.88
CA LYS A 38 -8.21 0.94 9.69
C LYS A 38 -8.81 0.26 8.47
N GLU A 39 -9.48 1.03 7.61
CA GLU A 39 -9.98 0.54 6.32
C GLU A 39 -8.86 -0.16 5.52
N PRO A 40 -9.21 -1.21 4.76
CA PRO A 40 -8.24 -1.99 4.01
C PRO A 40 -7.60 -1.08 2.96
N LEU A 41 -6.29 -0.93 3.08
CA LEU A 41 -5.41 -0.11 2.23
C LEU A 41 -5.54 -0.45 0.73
N GLU A 42 -6.06 -1.64 0.43
CA GLU A 42 -6.20 -2.19 -0.92
C GLU A 42 -7.06 -1.32 -1.87
N THR A 43 -8.05 -0.57 -1.37
CA THR A 43 -8.90 0.25 -2.25
C THR A 43 -8.14 1.44 -2.85
N ASP A 44 -7.21 2.01 -2.08
CA ASP A 44 -6.47 3.21 -2.50
C ASP A 44 -5.40 2.88 -3.55
N ILE A 45 -4.75 1.71 -3.46
CA ILE A 45 -3.67 1.36 -4.40
C ILE A 45 -4.20 1.11 -5.82
N PHE A 46 -5.43 0.60 -5.97
CA PHE A 46 -6.07 0.46 -7.27
C PHE A 46 -6.45 1.80 -7.89
N LEU A 47 -6.87 2.78 -7.06
CA LEU A 47 -7.08 4.15 -7.53
C LEU A 47 -5.77 4.77 -8.04
N THR A 48 -4.66 4.54 -7.32
CA THR A 48 -3.33 4.97 -7.75
C THR A 48 -2.95 4.34 -9.10
N ILE A 49 -3.14 3.03 -9.26
CA ILE A 49 -2.91 2.32 -10.52
C ILE A 49 -3.78 2.85 -11.66
N ASP A 50 -5.08 3.10 -11.42
CA ASP A 50 -5.98 3.67 -12.44
C ASP A 50 -5.56 5.08 -12.85
N THR A 51 -5.09 5.87 -11.88
CA THR A 51 -4.57 7.22 -12.14
C THR A 51 -3.30 7.18 -13.00
N ILE A 52 -2.41 6.22 -12.76
CA ILE A 52 -1.22 5.95 -13.60
C ILE A 52 -1.66 5.58 -15.02
N LYS A 53 -2.63 4.66 -15.18
CA LYS A 53 -3.16 4.25 -16.50
C LYS A 53 -3.69 5.41 -17.32
N ARG A 54 -4.31 6.40 -16.67
CA ARG A 54 -4.85 7.61 -17.31
C ARG A 54 -3.76 8.64 -17.64
N GLY A 55 -2.51 8.38 -17.30
CA GLY A 55 -1.38 9.31 -17.51
C GLY A 55 -1.39 10.53 -16.60
N ASN A 56 -2.21 10.55 -15.54
CA ASN A 56 -2.28 11.68 -14.63
C ASN A 56 -1.17 11.61 -13.57
N LYS A 57 0.06 11.92 -14.00
CA LYS A 57 1.28 11.80 -13.17
C LYS A 57 1.21 12.61 -11.88
N LYS A 58 0.70 13.85 -11.95
CA LYS A 58 0.56 14.71 -10.76
C LYS A 58 -0.30 14.02 -9.71
N ARG A 59 -1.49 13.55 -10.09
CA ARG A 59 -2.39 12.89 -9.15
C ARG A 59 -1.85 11.55 -8.66
N ALA A 60 -1.16 10.79 -9.51
CA ALA A 60 -0.53 9.54 -9.11
C ALA A 60 0.55 9.75 -8.04
N LEU A 61 1.36 10.81 -8.16
CA LEU A 61 2.36 11.17 -7.17
C LEU A 61 1.73 11.65 -5.84
N GLU A 62 0.64 12.42 -5.90
CA GLU A 62 -0.13 12.82 -4.69
C GLU A 62 -0.68 11.60 -3.95
N LEU A 63 -1.23 10.62 -4.68
CA LEU A 63 -1.72 9.39 -4.09
C LEU A 63 -0.57 8.55 -3.50
N LEU A 64 0.57 8.49 -4.17
CA LEU A 64 1.78 7.85 -3.64
C LEU A 64 2.22 8.48 -2.31
N VAL A 65 2.29 9.82 -2.22
CA VAL A 65 2.60 10.52 -0.96
C VAL A 65 1.64 10.09 0.14
N SER A 66 0.33 10.10 -0.14
CA SER A 66 -0.68 9.64 0.82
C SER A 66 -0.45 8.21 1.29
N HIS A 67 -0.10 7.27 0.40
CA HIS A 67 0.23 5.89 0.80
C HIS A 67 1.43 5.85 1.76
N LEU A 68 2.50 6.60 1.45
CA LEU A 68 3.71 6.65 2.27
C LEU A 68 3.46 7.32 3.64
N GLU A 69 2.67 8.39 3.70
CA GLU A 69 2.28 9.07 4.94
C GLU A 69 1.39 8.19 5.83
N LYS A 70 0.56 7.32 5.23
CA LYS A 70 -0.22 6.30 5.95
C LYS A 70 0.66 5.18 6.53
N GLY A 71 1.96 5.17 6.21
CA GLY A 71 2.92 4.17 6.67
C GLY A 71 2.88 2.87 5.86
N GLU A 72 2.35 2.91 4.64
CA GLU A 72 2.38 1.73 3.76
C GLU A 72 3.80 1.38 3.37
N SER A 73 4.10 0.08 3.34
CA SER A 73 5.43 -0.39 2.97
C SER A 73 5.75 -0.02 1.51
N PRO A 74 6.89 0.62 1.24
CA PRO A 74 7.31 0.92 -0.13
C PRO A 74 7.44 -0.37 -0.98
N PHE A 75 7.85 -1.47 -0.35
CA PHE A 75 7.97 -2.76 -1.02
C PHE A 75 6.60 -3.36 -1.37
N TYR A 76 5.55 -3.07 -0.59
CA TYR A 76 4.17 -3.45 -0.92
C TYR A 76 3.67 -2.67 -2.13
N ILE A 77 3.79 -1.33 -2.11
CA ILE A 77 3.38 -0.47 -3.23
C ILE A 77 4.09 -0.90 -4.52
N ARG A 78 5.40 -1.14 -4.46
CA ARG A 78 6.17 -1.67 -5.60
C ARG A 78 5.65 -3.02 -6.07
N SER A 79 5.25 -3.92 -5.17
CA SER A 79 4.67 -5.22 -5.55
C SER A 79 3.34 -5.07 -6.28
N MET A 80 2.52 -4.10 -5.89
CA MET A 80 1.27 -3.76 -6.58
C MET A 80 1.54 -3.14 -7.98
N LEU A 81 2.55 -2.28 -8.10
CA LEU A 81 3.00 -1.76 -9.40
C LEU A 81 3.60 -2.86 -10.30
N SER A 82 4.25 -3.87 -9.72
CA SER A 82 4.72 -5.05 -10.45
C SER A 82 3.58 -5.91 -10.98
N TRP A 83 2.53 -6.08 -10.18
CA TRP A 83 1.30 -6.70 -10.65
C TRP A 83 0.68 -5.90 -11.80
N TYR A 84 0.57 -4.58 -11.66
CA TYR A 84 0.09 -3.71 -12.73
C TYR A 84 0.92 -3.83 -14.01
N ALA A 85 2.24 -3.79 -13.94
CA ALA A 85 3.12 -3.94 -15.10
C ALA A 85 2.88 -5.28 -15.83
N ARG A 86 2.68 -6.39 -15.09
CA ARG A 86 2.26 -7.68 -15.65
C ARG A 86 0.94 -7.61 -16.39
N THR A 87 -0.04 -6.85 -15.88
CA THR A 87 -1.33 -6.69 -16.55
C THR A 87 -1.29 -5.80 -17.79
N GLN A 88 -0.38 -4.81 -17.85
CA GLN A 88 -0.22 -3.93 -19.02
C GLN A 88 0.48 -4.63 -20.20
N GLY A 89 1.34 -5.61 -19.92
CA GLY A 89 1.99 -6.43 -20.95
C GLY A 89 3.09 -5.70 -21.75
N THR A 90 3.53 -4.50 -21.34
CA THR A 90 4.60 -3.78 -22.01
C THR A 90 5.96 -4.09 -21.38
N LYS A 91 6.95 -4.41 -22.23
CA LYS A 91 8.32 -4.68 -21.79
C LYS A 91 8.94 -3.50 -21.02
N ASP A 92 8.64 -2.27 -21.45
CA ASP A 92 9.11 -1.04 -20.81
C ASP A 92 8.65 -0.91 -19.34
N ALA A 93 7.37 -1.15 -19.06
CA ALA A 93 6.86 -1.10 -17.68
C ALA A 93 7.50 -2.18 -16.79
N HIS A 94 7.73 -3.36 -17.35
CA HIS A 94 8.45 -4.44 -16.66
C HIS A 94 9.87 -4.07 -16.29
N GLU A 95 10.62 -3.50 -17.24
CA GLU A 95 12.02 -3.09 -17.03
C GLU A 95 12.13 -1.98 -15.98
N LYS A 96 11.23 -0.98 -16.03
CA LYS A 96 11.17 0.08 -15.03
C LYS A 96 10.93 -0.46 -13.63
N VAL A 97 9.91 -1.31 -13.45
CA VAL A 97 9.61 -1.89 -12.13
C VAL A 97 10.75 -2.79 -11.64
N TRP A 98 11.36 -3.59 -12.52
CA TRP A 98 12.50 -4.42 -12.17
C TRP A 98 13.71 -3.60 -11.71
N GLY A 99 14.06 -2.54 -12.46
CA GLY A 99 15.15 -1.63 -12.11
C GLY A 99 14.91 -0.98 -10.75
N THR A 100 13.68 -0.55 -10.48
CA THR A 100 13.29 -0.02 -9.16
C THR A 100 13.45 -1.06 -8.06
N ASP A 101 12.95 -2.29 -8.26
CA ASP A 101 13.09 -3.37 -7.26
C ASP A 101 14.56 -3.65 -6.91
N LEU A 102 15.42 -3.72 -7.94
CA LEU A 102 16.85 -3.93 -7.76
C LEU A 102 17.50 -2.78 -6.99
N ALA A 103 17.16 -1.53 -7.32
CA ALA A 103 17.71 -0.36 -6.65
C ALA A 103 17.30 -0.30 -5.17
N MET A 104 16.05 -0.64 -4.86
CA MET A 104 15.54 -0.69 -3.48
C MET A 104 16.25 -1.78 -2.67
N LYS A 105 16.42 -2.99 -3.24
CA LYS A 105 16.97 -4.15 -2.54
C LYS A 105 18.48 -4.08 -2.32
N THR A 106 19.20 -3.43 -3.22
CA THR A 106 20.66 -3.25 -3.12
C THR A 106 21.04 -2.03 -2.30
N GLY A 107 20.07 -1.19 -1.92
CA GLY A 107 20.33 0.09 -1.25
C GLY A 107 20.92 1.15 -2.20
N ALA A 108 20.92 0.91 -3.52
CA ALA A 108 21.36 1.90 -4.49
C ALA A 108 20.46 3.14 -4.53
N MET A 109 19.19 2.99 -4.10
CA MET A 109 18.26 4.12 -3.93
C MET A 109 17.37 3.87 -2.71
N GLU A 110 17.10 4.94 -1.96
CA GLU A 110 16.14 4.90 -0.85
C GLU A 110 14.75 4.49 -1.37
N PRO A 111 14.04 3.55 -0.69
CA PRO A 111 12.78 2.98 -1.18
C PRO A 111 11.68 3.97 -1.60
N ASN A 112 11.46 5.04 -0.83
CA ASN A 112 10.44 6.03 -1.18
C ASN A 112 10.83 6.80 -2.44
N LEU A 113 12.10 7.24 -2.52
CA LEU A 113 12.62 7.93 -3.71
C LEU A 113 12.57 7.04 -4.97
N ALA A 114 12.83 5.75 -4.82
CA ALA A 114 12.72 4.78 -5.89
C ALA A 114 11.29 4.65 -6.41
N LEU A 115 10.29 4.68 -5.52
CA LEU A 115 8.88 4.71 -5.90
C LEU A 115 8.47 6.00 -6.61
N PHE A 116 8.92 7.16 -6.13
CA PHE A 116 8.67 8.44 -6.81
C PHE A 116 9.18 8.41 -8.26
N SER A 117 10.41 7.93 -8.44
CA SER A 117 11.03 7.78 -9.76
C SER A 117 10.24 6.82 -10.65
N LEU A 118 9.82 5.67 -10.10
CA LEU A 118 9.02 4.69 -10.81
C LEU A 118 7.68 5.28 -11.26
N VAL A 119 6.90 5.85 -10.35
CA VAL A 119 5.56 6.41 -10.65
C VAL A 119 5.65 7.56 -11.65
N ALA A 120 6.70 8.39 -11.60
CA ALA A 120 6.91 9.45 -12.59
C ALA A 120 7.27 8.91 -13.99
N SER A 121 7.89 7.73 -14.04
CA SER A 121 8.35 7.08 -15.28
C SER A 121 7.31 6.19 -15.97
N LEU A 122 6.31 5.71 -15.23
CA LEU A 122 5.14 5.00 -15.74
C LEU A 122 4.15 5.97 -16.42
#